data_AF-A0A7C5F535-F1
#
_entry.id   AF-A0A7C5F535-F1
#
_cell.length_a   1.000
_cell.length_b   1.000
_cell.length_c   1.000
_cell.angle_alpha   90.00
_cell.angle_beta   90.00
_cell.angle_gamma   90.00
#
_symmetry.space_group_name_H-M   'P 1'
#
loop_
_entity.id
_entity.type
_entity.pdbx_description
1 polymer ?
#
loop_
_entity_poly.entity_id
_entity_poly.type
_entity_poly.pdbx_seq_one_letter_code
_entity_poly.pdbx_strand_id
1 'polypeptide(L)' 'MVGPLAYIGGKNRLASRIIPLIPKHTTYVEPFAGGAQVFFHKEPSAIEILNDQSQHREFLPGMPIPS' A
#
# COMPACT_ATOMS: atom_id res chain seq x y z
N MET A 1 5.71 -15.01 2.43
CA MET A 1 4.30 -15.17 2.84
C MET A 1 3.49 -14.28 1.93
N VAL A 2 2.47 -14.79 1.24
CA VAL A 2 1.68 -13.99 0.28
C VAL A 2 0.71 -13.11 1.09
N GLY A 3 0.77 -11.79 0.94
CA GLY A 3 -0.13 -10.86 1.63
C GLY A 3 -1.62 -11.09 1.27
N PRO A 4 -2.56 -10.62 2.10
CA PRO A 4 -3.99 -10.99 2.05
C PRO A 4 -4.75 -10.51 0.79
N LEU A 5 -4.14 -9.70 -0.08
CA LEU A 5 -4.73 -9.25 -1.34
C LEU A 5 -3.88 -9.71 -2.53
N ALA A 6 -4.34 -10.77 -3.20
CA ALA A 6 -3.78 -11.25 -4.46
C ALA A 6 -4.23 -10.33 -5.61
N TYR A 7 -3.68 -9.12 -5.67
CA TYR A 7 -3.84 -8.30 -6.87
C TYR A 7 -3.06 -8.97 -8.01
N ILE A 8 -3.75 -9.42 -9.06
CA ILE A 8 -3.13 -10.01 -10.25
C ILE A 8 -2.26 -8.91 -10.91
N GLY A 9 -0.93 -9.09 -10.85
CA GLY A 9 0.07 -8.05 -11.16
C GLY A 9 0.90 -7.57 -9.96
N GLY A 10 0.70 -8.20 -8.79
CA GLY A 10 1.28 -7.81 -7.50
C GLY A 10 2.73 -7.38 -7.57
N LYS A 11 2.98 -6.16 -7.14
CA LYS A 11 4.30 -5.55 -6.91
C LYS A 11 5.13 -6.29 -5.84
N ASN A 12 4.90 -7.58 -5.59
CA ASN A 12 5.75 -8.47 -4.79
C ASN A 12 7.21 -8.39 -5.23
N ARG A 13 7.47 -8.35 -6.55
CA ARG A 13 8.84 -8.15 -7.09
C ARG A 13 9.39 -6.75 -6.80
N LEU A 14 8.54 -5.77 -6.55
CA LEU A 14 8.97 -4.42 -6.21
C LEU A 14 9.28 -4.30 -4.72
N ALA A 15 8.52 -4.99 -3.85
CA ALA A 15 8.78 -5.01 -2.41
C ALA A 15 10.21 -5.50 -2.12
N SER A 16 10.66 -6.58 -2.77
CA SER A 16 12.03 -7.09 -2.62
C SER A 16 13.13 -6.11 -3.09
N ARG A 17 12.80 -5.14 -3.96
CA ARG A 17 13.72 -4.08 -4.39
C ARG A 17 13.66 -2.85 -3.50
N ILE A 18 12.48 -2.54 -2.93
CA ILE A 18 12.25 -1.36 -2.09
C ILE A 18 12.81 -1.59 -0.68
N ILE A 19 12.56 -2.75 -0.08
CA ILE A 19 12.90 -3.03 1.33
C ILE A 19 14.38 -2.78 1.63
N PRO A 20 15.35 -3.23 0.80
CA PRO A 20 16.77 -2.96 1.04
C PRO A 20 17.15 -1.47 1.01
N LEU A 21 16.32 -0.62 0.42
CA LEU A 21 16.54 0.83 0.33
C LEU A 21 15.94 1.59 1.52
N ILE A 22 15.14 0.92 2.36
CA ILE A 22 14.55 1.54 3.55
C ILE A 22 15.66 1.65 4.63
N PRO A 23 16.02 2.87 5.06
CA PRO A 23 17.02 3.03 6.12
C PRO A 23 16.48 2.50 7.46
N LYS A 24 17.36 2.32 8.45
CA LYS A 24 16.93 2.02 9.82
C LYS A 24 15.95 3.10 10.31
N HIS A 25 14.80 2.67 10.82
CA HIS A 25 13.72 3.55 11.23
C HIS A 25 12.95 2.94 12.40
N THR A 26 12.21 3.77 13.12
CA THR A 26 11.27 3.35 14.17
C THR A 26 9.82 3.40 13.70
N THR A 27 9.53 4.28 12.74
CA THR A 27 8.19 4.48 12.18
C THR A 27 8.20 4.23 10.68
N TYR A 28 7.30 3.37 10.21
CA TYR A 28 7.06 3.14 8.80
C TYR A 28 5.76 3.80 8.38
N VAL A 29 5.77 4.51 7.24
CA VAL A 29 4.59 5.19 6.70
C VAL A 29 4.43 4.79 5.24
N GLU A 30 3.25 4.26 4.90
CA GLU A 30 2.89 3.89 3.53
C GLU A 30 1.62 4.65 3.11
N PRO A 31 1.74 5.84 2.48
CA PRO A 31 0.60 6.69 2.15
C PRO A 31 -0.34 6.13 1.08
N PHE A 32 0.14 5.16 0.28
CA PHE A 32 -0.59 4.52 -0.81
C PHE A 32 -0.40 3.01 -0.72
N ALA A 33 -1.00 2.41 0.31
CA ALA A 33 -0.76 1.02 0.65
C ALA A 33 -1.25 0.07 -0.45
N GLY A 34 -2.42 0.30 -1.04
CA GLY A 34 -3.04 -0.66 -1.95
C GLY A 34 -3.05 -2.08 -1.35
N GLY A 35 -2.27 -2.99 -1.93
CA GLY A 35 -2.07 -4.35 -1.40
C GLY A 35 -1.05 -4.49 -0.26
N ALA A 36 -0.47 -3.39 0.21
CA ALA A 36 0.48 -3.26 1.32
C ALA A 36 1.67 -4.24 1.24
N GLN A 37 2.18 -4.50 0.03
CA GLN A 37 3.18 -5.54 -0.19
C GLN A 37 4.54 -5.21 0.47
N VAL A 38 4.90 -3.93 0.57
CA VAL A 38 6.14 -3.53 1.27
C VAL A 38 5.98 -3.74 2.77
N PHE A 39 4.87 -3.27 3.34
CA PHE A 39 4.50 -3.50 4.73
C PHE A 39 4.57 -4.99 5.14
N PHE A 40 3.93 -5.88 4.40
CA PHE A 40 3.87 -7.30 4.75
C PHE A 40 5.19 -8.07 4.58
N HIS A 41 6.18 -7.50 3.87
CA HIS A 41 7.44 -8.18 3.56
C HIS A 41 8.67 -7.55 4.24
N LYS A 42 8.58 -6.32 4.78
CA LYS A 42 9.67 -5.72 5.54
C LYS A 42 9.71 -6.27 6.97
N GLU A 43 10.82 -6.05 7.66
CA GLU A 43 10.88 -6.24 9.11
C GLU A 43 9.91 -5.28 9.83
N PRO A 44 9.18 -5.72 10.88
CA PRO A 44 8.27 -4.86 11.64
C PRO A 44 8.97 -3.64 12.25
N SER A 45 8.25 -2.51 12.27
CA SER A 45 8.72 -1.27 12.90
C SER A 45 7.95 -1.04 14.20
N ALA A 46 8.46 -0.19 15.10
CA ALA A 46 7.76 0.09 16.36
C ALA A 46 6.40 0.76 16.13
N ILE A 47 6.28 1.56 15.06
CA ILE A 47 5.06 2.24 14.65
C ILE A 47 4.88 2.06 13.14
N GLU A 48 3.65 1.78 12.70
CA GLU A 48 3.32 1.57 11.29
C GLU A 48 2.03 2.32 10.95
N ILE A 49 2.08 3.18 9.92
CA ILE A 49 0.95 3.97 9.45
C ILE A 49 0.69 3.61 7.99
N LEU A 50 -0.49 3.08 7.70
CA LEU A 50 -0.92 2.75 6.36
C LEU A 50 -2.12 3.61 5.98
N ASN A 51 -2.06 4.21 4.79
CA ASN A 51 -3.20 4.87 4.18
C ASN A 51 -3.44 4.28 2.79
N ASP A 52 -4.70 4.09 2.43
CA ASP A 52 -5.09 3.76 1.07
C ASP A 52 -6.38 4.48 0.72
N GLN A 53 -6.34 5.32 -0.33
CA GLN A 53 -7.57 5.94 -0.83
C GLN A 53 -8.25 5.02 -1.84
N SER A 54 -8.98 4.03 -1.33
CA SER A 54 -9.91 3.23 -2.12
C SER A 54 -11.29 3.91 -2.16
N GLN A 55 -11.37 5.08 -2.81
CA GLN A 55 -12.68 5.65 -3.15
C GLN A 55 -13.31 4.79 -4.25
N HIS A 56 -14.17 3.84 -3.89
CA HIS A 56 -15.15 3.31 -4.83
C HIS A 56 -16.16 4.42 -5.12
N ARG A 57 -15.82 5.29 -6.08
CA ARG A 57 -16.80 6.22 -6.64
C ARG A 57 -17.75 5.40 -7.50
N GLU A 58 -18.87 4.99 -6.93
CA GLU A 58 -20.05 4.78 -7.75
C GLU A 58 -20.38 6.15 -8.34
N PHE A 59 -20.13 6.32 -9.63
CA PHE A 59 -20.73 7.41 -10.36
C PHE A 59 -22.23 7.12 -10.40
N LEU A 60 -22.96 7.66 -9.43
CA LEU A 60 -24.41 7.74 -9.54
C LEU A 60 -24.71 8.53 -10.81
N PRO A 61 -25.52 8.00 -11.75
CA PRO A 61 -25.84 8.70 -12.98
C PRO A 61 -26.42 10.08 -12.64
N GLY A 62 -25.72 11.14 -13.04
CA GLY A 62 -26.11 12.54 -12.80
C GLY A 62 -25.29 13.31 -11.75
N MET A 63 -24.32 12.71 -11.05
CA MET A 63 -23.43 13.50 -10.18
C MET A 63 -22.42 14.32 -11.00
N PRO A 64 -22.19 15.61 -10.67
CA PRO A 64 -21.17 16.42 -11.31
C PRO A 64 -19.79 15.87 -10.97
N ILE A 65 -18.92 15.79 -11.98
CA ILE A 65 -17.53 15.41 -11.81
C ILE A 65 -16.87 16.53 -10.99
N PRO A 66 -16.32 16.25 -9.80
CA PRO A 66 -15.58 17.27 -9.06
C PRO A 66 -14.33 17.64 -9.87
N SER A 67 -14.14 18.95 -10.06
CA SER A 67 -13.01 19.58 -10.75
C SER A 67 -11.67 19.23 -10.11
#